data_AF-A0A5E7YHR4-F1
#
_entry.id   AF-A0A5E7YHR4-F1
#
_cell.length_a   1.000
_cell.length_b   1.000
_cell.length_c   1.000
_cell.angle_alpha   90.00
_cell.angle_beta   90.00
_cell.angle_gamma   90.00
#
_symmetry.space_group_name_H-M   'P 1'
#
loop_
_entity.id
_entity.type
_entity.pdbx_description
1 polymer ?
#
loop_
_entity_poly.entity_id
_entity_poly.type
_entity_poly.pdbx_seq_one_letter_code
_entity_poly.pdbx_strand_id
1 'polypeptide(L)'
;MKLSRRGLLTGAAVGGGLLVAWSLVPRSFDHPLEPGPGEAAFDAWLKIASDGVVTVAVPQLEMGQGVTTILPQIVAMELGADWRQIAVEPAPTSGAYANLPLAAAWAPLWKPWVPSLADDADDRLLKRWAQDNRFTVTAA
;
A
#
# COMPACT_ATOMS: atom_id res chain seq x y z
N MET A 1 45.34 -1.52 6.05
CA MET A 1 45.16 -0.94 4.69
C MET A 1 45.35 0.57 4.79
N LYS A 2 46.20 1.20 3.96
CA LYS A 2 46.37 2.67 3.98
C LYS A 2 45.17 3.32 3.29
N LEU A 3 44.35 4.06 4.04
CA LEU A 3 43.24 4.85 3.48
C LEU A 3 43.82 5.94 2.56
N SER A 4 43.54 5.85 1.26
CA SER A 4 43.89 6.92 0.32
C SER A 4 42.66 7.78 0.04
N ARG A 5 42.85 9.08 -0.23
CA ARG A 5 41.75 10.00 -0.62
C ARG A 5 40.95 9.44 -1.80
N ARG A 6 41.64 8.84 -2.78
CA ARG A 6 41.02 8.18 -3.93
C ARG A 6 40.18 6.97 -3.51
N GLY A 7 40.71 6.11 -2.65
CA GLY A 7 39.98 4.95 -2.12
C GLY A 7 38.73 5.36 -1.32
N LEU A 8 38.82 6.44 -0.54
CA LEU A 8 37.68 7.00 0.17
C LEU A 8 36.59 7.52 -0.78
N LEU A 9 36.99 8.29 -1.81
CA LEU A 9 36.05 8.83 -2.80
C LEU A 9 35.40 7.73 -3.63
N THR A 10 36.17 6.72 -4.07
CA THR A 10 35.62 5.56 -4.79
C THR A 10 34.66 4.76 -3.91
N GLY A 11 35.02 4.52 -2.64
CA GLY A 11 34.15 3.85 -1.68
C GLY A 11 32.84 4.61 -1.44
N ALA A 12 32.91 5.93 -1.28
CA ALA A 12 31.74 6.79 -1.11
C ALA A 12 30.83 6.79 -2.35
N ALA A 13 31.41 6.84 -3.56
CA ALA A 13 30.64 6.79 -4.80
C ALA A 13 29.91 5.45 -4.98
N VAL A 14 30.59 4.33 -4.73
CA VAL A 14 29.98 2.99 -4.81
C VAL A 14 28.89 2.82 -3.75
N GLY A 15 29.18 3.19 -2.50
CA GLY A 15 28.22 3.12 -1.40
C GLY A 15 26.99 4.01 -1.64
N GLY A 16 27.20 5.25 -2.06
CA GLY A 16 26.13 6.18 -2.42
C GLY A 16 25.29 5.67 -3.60
N GLY A 17 25.93 5.14 -4.64
CA GLY A 17 25.24 4.53 -5.78
C GLY A 17 24.37 3.34 -5.38
N LEU A 18 24.86 2.46 -4.51
CA LEU A 18 24.09 1.34 -3.96
C LEU A 18 22.88 1.79 -3.15
N LEU A 19 23.03 2.82 -2.30
CA LEU A 19 21.91 3.38 -1.53
C LEU A 19 20.84 3.97 -2.45
N VAL A 20 21.25 4.72 -3.48
CA VAL A 20 20.32 5.25 -4.49
C VAL A 20 19.64 4.12 -5.24
N ALA A 21 20.38 3.12 -5.72
CA ALA A 21 19.82 1.97 -6.42
C ALA A 21 18.80 1.21 -5.55
N TRP A 22 19.17 0.86 -4.32
CA TRP A 22 18.27 0.21 -3.36
C TRP A 22 17.03 1.06 -3.07
N SER A 23 17.21 2.38 -2.94
CA SER A 23 16.11 3.31 -2.76
C SER A 23 15.26 3.49 -4.01
N LEU A 24 15.65 3.01 -5.19
CA LEU A 24 14.92 3.17 -6.46
C LEU A 24 14.35 1.86 -7.01
N VAL A 25 14.73 0.71 -6.46
CA VAL A 25 14.17 -0.60 -6.81
C VAL A 25 12.65 -0.63 -6.54
N PRO A 26 11.84 -1.14 -7.50
CA PRO A 26 10.41 -1.39 -7.28
C PRO A 26 10.19 -2.44 -6.19
N ARG A 27 9.12 -2.28 -5.40
CA ARG A 27 8.68 -3.27 -4.41
C ARG A 27 7.52 -4.07 -4.98
N SER A 28 7.51 -5.37 -4.70
CA SER A 28 6.37 -6.26 -4.93
C SER A 28 5.87 -6.76 -3.57
N PHE A 29 4.56 -6.80 -3.40
CA PHE A 29 3.92 -7.31 -2.20
C PHE A 29 3.10 -8.53 -2.56
N ASP A 30 2.97 -9.45 -1.61
CA ASP A 30 2.06 -10.58 -1.77
C ASP A 30 0.63 -10.08 -1.89
N HIS A 31 -0.16 -10.84 -2.65
CA HIS A 31 -1.55 -10.54 -2.85
C HIS A 31 -2.31 -10.67 -1.53
N PRO A 32 -2.92 -9.59 -1.01
CA PRO A 32 -3.50 -9.62 0.33
C PRO A 32 -4.79 -10.42 0.42
N LEU A 33 -5.53 -10.52 -0.69
CA LEU A 33 -6.77 -11.29 -0.75
C LEU A 33 -6.44 -12.72 -1.19
N GLU A 34 -6.73 -13.68 -0.34
CA GLU A 34 -6.64 -15.10 -0.68
C GLU A 34 -8.00 -15.56 -1.23
N PRO A 35 -8.10 -15.92 -2.52
CA PRO A 35 -9.33 -16.45 -3.09
C PRO A 35 -9.60 -17.86 -2.58
N GLY A 36 -10.85 -18.13 -2.21
CA GLY A 36 -11.33 -19.46 -1.89
C GLY A 36 -11.52 -20.36 -3.13
N PRO A 37 -11.94 -21.63 -2.94
CA PRO A 37 -12.28 -22.51 -4.04
C PRO A 37 -13.39 -21.90 -4.92
N GLY A 38 -13.11 -21.76 -6.22
CA GLY A 38 -14.06 -21.16 -7.17
C GLY A 38 -14.11 -19.63 -7.14
N GLU A 39 -13.18 -18.97 -6.45
CA GLU A 39 -13.00 -17.52 -6.49
C GLU A 39 -11.77 -17.14 -7.32
N ALA A 40 -11.83 -15.99 -7.97
CA ALA A 40 -10.70 -15.34 -8.62
C ALA A 40 -10.45 -13.98 -7.98
N ALA A 41 -9.20 -13.72 -7.59
CA ALA A 41 -8.80 -12.43 -7.04
C ALA A 41 -8.35 -11.47 -8.15
N PHE A 42 -8.71 -10.19 -8.00
CA PHE A 42 -8.42 -9.12 -8.94
C PHE A 42 -7.65 -8.02 -8.24
N ASP A 43 -6.32 -8.20 -8.21
CA ASP A 43 -5.41 -7.37 -7.42
C ASP A 43 -5.88 -7.28 -5.96
N ALA A 44 -5.31 -6.38 -5.17
CA ALA A 44 -5.66 -6.23 -3.77
C ALA A 44 -7.13 -5.84 -3.51
N TRP A 45 -8.01 -5.63 -4.49
CA TRP A 45 -9.25 -4.88 -4.24
C TRP A 45 -10.51 -5.72 -4.19
N LEU A 46 -10.58 -6.81 -4.96
CA LEU A 46 -11.81 -7.62 -5.00
C LEU A 46 -11.56 -9.07 -5.39
N LYS A 47 -12.47 -9.94 -4.97
CA LYS A 47 -12.59 -11.34 -5.40
C LYS A 47 -13.95 -11.54 -6.07
N ILE A 48 -13.98 -12.36 -7.11
CA ILE A 48 -15.22 -12.76 -7.79
C ILE A 48 -15.35 -14.27 -7.73
N ALA A 49 -16.44 -14.74 -7.12
CA ALA A 49 -16.80 -16.15 -7.06
C ALA A 49 -17.48 -16.61 -8.36
N SER A 50 -17.36 -17.90 -8.65
CA SER A 50 -17.95 -18.54 -9.84
C SER A 50 -19.48 -18.49 -9.88
N ASP A 51 -20.14 -18.23 -8.75
CA ASP A 51 -21.60 -18.00 -8.63
C ASP A 51 -22.00 -16.53 -8.82
N GLY A 52 -21.04 -15.64 -9.07
CA GLY A 52 -21.24 -14.22 -9.34
C GLY A 52 -21.14 -13.30 -8.12
N VAL A 53 -20.85 -13.84 -6.92
CA VAL A 53 -20.63 -12.98 -5.74
C VAL A 53 -19.33 -12.20 -5.92
N VAL A 54 -19.39 -10.88 -5.75
CA VAL A 54 -18.24 -9.97 -5.79
C VAL A 54 -17.95 -9.49 -4.38
N THR A 55 -16.82 -9.89 -3.83
CA THR A 55 -16.35 -9.46 -2.51
C THR A 55 -15.37 -8.32 -2.67
N VAL A 56 -15.68 -7.16 -2.09
CA VAL A 56 -14.86 -5.94 -2.16
C VAL A 56 -14.11 -5.77 -0.84
N ALA A 57 -12.78 -5.65 -0.93
CA ALA A 57 -11.93 -5.34 0.21
C ALA A 57 -11.91 -3.83 0.44
N VAL A 58 -12.31 -3.40 1.65
CA VAL A 58 -12.35 -1.99 2.03
C VAL A 58 -11.30 -1.73 3.12
N PRO A 59 -10.17 -1.06 2.80
CA PRO A 59 -9.14 -0.76 3.79
C PRO A 59 -9.44 0.46 4.64
N GLN A 60 -10.42 1.29 4.26
CA GLN A 60 -10.79 2.48 5.02
C GLN A 60 -11.64 2.09 6.24
N LEU A 61 -11.31 2.68 7.39
CA LEU A 61 -12.07 2.48 8.62
C LEU A 61 -13.48 3.11 8.52
N GLU A 62 -14.51 2.33 8.84
CA GLU A 62 -15.90 2.80 8.95
C GLU A 62 -16.19 3.37 10.35
N MET A 63 -16.66 4.62 10.41
CA MET A 63 -17.00 5.33 11.65
C MET A 63 -18.39 5.99 11.59
N GLY A 64 -19.22 5.65 10.60
CA GLY A 64 -20.55 6.19 10.35
C GLY A 64 -20.66 7.03 9.07
N GLN A 65 -19.57 7.20 8.31
CA GLN A 65 -19.56 7.94 7.04
C GLN A 65 -20.10 7.11 5.86
N GLY A 66 -20.19 5.78 5.99
CA GLY A 66 -20.72 4.89 4.95
C GLY A 66 -19.70 4.48 3.88
N VAL A 67 -18.40 4.44 4.20
CA VAL A 67 -17.34 4.01 3.28
C VAL A 67 -17.51 2.54 2.84
N THR A 68 -18.00 1.68 3.74
CA THR A 68 -18.31 0.27 3.44
C THR A 68 -19.58 0.09 2.63
N THR A 69 -20.31 1.17 2.33
CA THR A 69 -21.46 1.16 1.42
C THR A 69 -21.13 1.83 0.09
N ILE A 70 -20.53 3.03 0.12
CA ILE A 70 -20.31 3.81 -1.10
C ILE A 70 -19.24 3.19 -2.00
N LEU A 71 -18.15 2.64 -1.45
CA LEU A 71 -17.11 2.02 -2.29
C LEU A 71 -17.63 0.76 -3.00
N PRO A 72 -18.31 -0.18 -2.32
CA PRO A 72 -18.91 -1.33 -3.00
C PRO A 72 -20.02 -0.93 -3.98
N GLN A 73 -20.77 0.16 -3.74
CA GLN A 73 -21.76 0.67 -4.70
C GLN A 73 -21.10 1.11 -6.01
N ILE A 74 -19.97 1.81 -5.93
CA ILE A 74 -19.18 2.20 -7.11
C ILE A 74 -18.71 0.94 -7.84
N VAL A 75 -18.16 -0.05 -7.14
CA VAL A 75 -17.73 -1.31 -7.74
C VAL A 75 -18.88 -2.03 -8.44
N ALA A 76 -20.05 -2.10 -7.80
CA ALA A 76 -21.24 -2.71 -8.37
C ALA A 76 -21.66 -2.03 -9.67
N MET A 77 -21.63 -0.70 -9.71
CA MET A 77 -21.97 0.11 -10.87
C MET A 77 -21.00 -0.12 -12.03
N GLU A 78 -19.69 -0.08 -11.76
CA GLU A 78 -18.66 -0.27 -12.80
C GLU A 78 -18.66 -1.70 -13.37
N LEU A 79 -18.95 -2.69 -12.54
CA LEU A 79 -19.05 -4.09 -12.97
C LEU A 79 -20.41 -4.47 -13.57
N GLY A 80 -21.43 -3.60 -13.43
CA GLY A 80 -22.81 -3.95 -13.77
C GLY A 80 -23.37 -5.11 -12.94
N ALA A 81 -22.88 -5.30 -11.71
CA ALA A 81 -23.27 -6.39 -10.84
C ALA A 81 -24.58 -6.08 -10.08
N ASP A 82 -25.35 -7.12 -9.76
CA ASP A 82 -26.50 -6.99 -8.85
C ASP A 82 -25.98 -6.63 -7.45
N TRP A 83 -26.51 -5.57 -6.85
CA TRP A 83 -26.20 -5.15 -5.48
C TRP A 83 -26.35 -6.30 -4.47
N ARG A 84 -27.29 -7.22 -4.72
CA ARG A 84 -27.52 -8.40 -3.87
C ARG A 84 -26.38 -9.42 -3.92
N GLN A 85 -25.47 -9.32 -4.90
CA GLN A 85 -24.28 -10.16 -5.06
C GLN A 85 -23.00 -9.46 -4.58
N ILE A 86 -23.09 -8.24 -4.05
CA ILE A 86 -21.94 -7.53 -3.50
C ILE A 86 -21.75 -7.88 -2.03
N ALA A 87 -20.58 -8.40 -1.70
CA ALA A 87 -20.10 -8.59 -0.34
C ALA A 87 -18.97 -7.61 -0.04
N VAL A 88 -18.77 -7.34 1.25
CA VAL A 88 -17.73 -6.44 1.74
C VAL A 88 -16.91 -7.20 2.76
N GLU A 89 -15.59 -7.18 2.62
CA GLU A 89 -14.68 -7.69 3.63
C GLU A 89 -13.74 -6.57 4.10
N PRO A 90 -13.41 -6.49 5.40
CA PRO A 90 -12.33 -5.64 5.87
C PRO A 90 -11.03 -6.03 5.18
N ALA A 91 -10.32 -5.05 4.62
CA ALA A 91 -9.07 -5.37 3.94
C ALA A 91 -8.01 -5.82 4.95
N PRO A 92 -7.27 -6.92 4.70
CA PRO A 92 -6.22 -7.37 5.59
C PRO A 92 -5.01 -6.42 5.54
N THR A 93 -4.17 -6.47 6.56
CA THR A 93 -2.98 -5.59 6.64
C THR A 93 -1.99 -5.89 5.52
N SER A 94 -1.80 -4.94 4.60
CA SER A 94 -0.89 -5.10 3.46
C SER A 94 -0.33 -3.76 2.98
N GLY A 95 0.87 -3.82 2.38
CA GLY A 95 1.48 -2.66 1.73
C GLY A 95 0.65 -2.13 0.56
N ALA A 96 -0.19 -2.98 -0.06
CA ALA A 96 -1.11 -2.56 -1.12
C ALA A 96 -2.12 -1.50 -0.66
N TYR A 97 -2.43 -1.44 0.64
CA TYR A 97 -3.42 -0.52 1.22
C TYR A 97 -2.79 0.58 2.08
N ALA A 98 -1.51 0.87 1.89
CA ALA A 98 -0.79 1.85 2.70
C ALA A 98 -1.53 3.21 2.75
N ASN A 99 -1.77 3.71 3.95
CA ASN A 99 -2.44 4.98 4.19
C ASN A 99 -1.45 6.14 4.01
N LEU A 100 -1.25 6.56 2.75
CA LEU A 100 -0.27 7.58 2.38
C LEU A 100 -0.53 8.95 3.03
N PRO A 101 -1.77 9.48 3.06
CA PRO A 101 -2.03 10.77 3.70
C PRO A 101 -1.70 10.77 5.19
N LEU A 102 -2.04 9.69 5.90
CA LEU A 102 -1.72 9.57 7.32
C LEU A 102 -0.22 9.39 7.55
N ALA A 103 0.46 8.61 6.70
CA ALA A 103 1.92 8.47 6.75
C ALA A 103 2.60 9.84 6.60
N ALA A 104 2.09 10.71 5.73
CA ALA A 104 2.62 12.04 5.47
C ALA A 104 2.43 12.95 6.67
N ALA A 105 1.20 12.97 7.20
CA ALA A 105 0.87 13.73 8.41
C ALA A 105 1.74 13.32 9.61
N TRP A 106 2.16 12.05 9.67
CA TRP A 106 2.98 11.50 10.76
C TRP A 106 4.47 11.41 10.43
N ALA A 107 4.94 11.98 9.31
CA ALA A 107 6.35 12.01 8.92
C ALA A 107 7.32 12.47 10.02
N PRO A 108 6.99 13.48 10.86
CA PRO A 108 7.85 13.87 11.97
C PRO A 108 8.09 12.77 13.02
N LEU A 109 7.17 11.80 13.14
CA LEU A 109 7.27 10.71 14.11
C LEU A 109 8.23 9.61 13.65
N TRP A 110 8.16 9.23 12.37
CA TRP A 110 8.95 8.12 11.83
C TRP A 110 10.19 8.56 11.05
N LYS A 111 10.29 9.86 10.70
CA LYS A 111 11.44 10.47 10.01
C LYS A 111 11.80 11.84 10.60
N PRO A 112 12.19 11.90 11.89
CA PRO A 112 12.36 13.16 12.62
C PRO A 112 13.48 14.06 12.09
N TRP A 113 14.50 13.48 11.44
CA TRP A 113 15.69 14.22 11.00
C TRP A 113 15.47 15.03 9.72
N VAL A 114 14.53 14.61 8.87
CA VAL A 114 14.27 15.20 7.55
C VAL A 114 12.82 14.91 7.12
N PRO A 115 11.81 15.40 7.87
CA PRO A 115 10.40 15.10 7.59
C PRO A 115 9.95 15.63 6.22
N SER A 116 10.54 16.73 5.74
CA SER A 116 10.23 17.40 4.47
C SER A 116 10.61 16.62 3.19
N LEU A 117 11.02 15.36 3.30
CA LEU A 117 11.20 14.49 2.12
C LEU A 117 10.16 13.34 2.14
N ALA A 118 9.14 13.49 2.98
CA ALA A 118 8.07 12.54 3.21
C ALA A 118 6.82 13.22 3.78
N ASP A 119 6.67 14.54 3.60
CA ASP A 119 5.53 15.32 4.09
C ASP A 119 4.39 15.39 3.08
N ASP A 120 4.60 14.86 1.86
CA ASP A 120 3.56 14.73 0.84
C ASP A 120 3.18 13.26 0.59
N ALA A 121 1.89 12.99 0.40
CA ALA A 121 1.39 11.65 0.09
C ALA A 121 1.93 11.11 -1.24
N ASP A 122 2.36 11.99 -2.15
CA ASP A 122 2.94 11.62 -3.43
C ASP A 122 4.44 11.32 -3.41
N ASP A 123 5.11 11.61 -2.29
CA ASP A 123 6.55 11.39 -2.15
C ASP A 123 6.92 9.91 -2.27
N ARG A 124 7.92 9.62 -3.12
CA ARG A 124 8.38 8.24 -3.36
C ARG A 124 8.94 7.58 -2.12
N LEU A 125 9.64 8.34 -1.26
CA LEU A 125 10.21 7.83 -0.02
C LEU A 125 9.12 7.48 0.98
N LEU A 126 8.10 8.35 1.09
CA LEU A 126 6.92 8.08 1.90
C LEU A 126 6.16 6.85 1.40
N LYS A 127 5.85 6.80 0.10
CA LYS A 127 5.14 5.66 -0.51
C LYS A 127 5.84 4.35 -0.19
N ARG A 128 7.15 4.29 -0.39
CA ARG A 128 7.95 3.11 -0.03
C ARG A 128 7.88 2.76 1.43
N TRP A 129 8.12 3.73 2.32
CA TRP A 129 8.10 3.48 3.75
C TRP A 129 6.73 2.97 4.20
N ALA A 130 5.65 3.59 3.75
CA ALA A 130 4.29 3.23 4.13
C ALA A 130 3.92 1.82 3.62
N GLN A 131 4.32 1.47 2.40
CA GLN A 131 4.08 0.15 1.83
C GLN A 131 4.94 -0.94 2.51
N ASP A 132 6.25 -0.69 2.71
CA ASP A 132 7.18 -1.63 3.34
C ASP A 132 6.80 -1.94 4.79
N ASN A 133 6.26 -0.97 5.53
CA ASN A 133 5.79 -1.14 6.91
C ASN A 133 4.32 -1.57 7.01
N ARG A 134 3.64 -1.80 5.87
CA ARG A 134 2.20 -2.08 5.82
C ARG A 134 1.40 -1.09 6.68
N PHE A 135 1.72 0.19 6.54
CA PHE A 135 1.15 1.27 7.35
C PHE A 135 -0.32 1.49 6.98
N THR A 136 -1.19 0.68 7.56
CA THR A 136 -2.63 0.62 7.25
C THR A 136 -3.45 0.90 8.50
N VAL A 137 -4.58 1.58 8.33
CA VAL A 137 -5.61 1.74 9.37
C VAL A 137 -6.91 1.18 8.80
N THR A 138 -7.08 -0.13 8.98
CA THR A 138 -8.22 -0.91 8.47
C THR A 138 -9.08 -1.40 9.63
N ALA A 139 -10.35 -1.73 9.34
CA ALA A 139 -11.20 -2.42 10.30
C ALA A 139 -10.67 -3.85 10.52
N ALA A 140 -10.69 -4.33 11.76
CA ALA A 140 -10.29 -5.69 12.12
C ALA A 140 -11.51 -6.62 12.26
#